data_AF-A0A4C1YTI6-F1
#
_entry.id   AF-A0A4C1YTI6-F1
#
_cell.length_a   1.000
_cell.length_b   1.000
_cell.length_c   1.000
_cell.angle_alpha   90.00
_cell.angle_beta   90.00
_cell.angle_gamma   90.00
#
_symmetry.space_group_name_H-M   'P 1'
#
loop_
_entity.id
_entity.type
_entity.pdbx_description
1 polymer ?
#
loop_
_entity_poly.entity_id
_entity_poly.type
_entity_poly.pdbx_seq_one_letter_code
_entity_poly.pdbx_strand_id
1 'polypeptide(L)'
;MVHTKKLKFDAQFLYTHGQYKNCPDRRDPPPSIARAPKATWGLNPEIFRTIYIAVIEPIVMYASCAWAPAARKLGVRKTLDALQRSIALKACRAYRSVSLHSALILARLLPLNIQVREVAKLYKVKRGKELEDIFADQELERLVDLQTLPPHPAHTSC
;
A
#
# COMPACT_ATOMS: atom_id res chain seq x y z
N MET A 1 -25.34 -12.26 12.84
CA MET A 1 -24.13 -13.10 12.75
C MET A 1 -23.37 -12.75 11.47
N VAL A 2 -22.33 -11.91 11.56
CA VAL A 2 -21.52 -11.53 10.39
C VAL A 2 -20.29 -12.42 10.36
N HIS A 3 -20.27 -13.41 9.47
CA HIS A 3 -19.11 -14.24 9.21
C HIS A 3 -17.93 -13.37 8.78
N THR A 4 -16.94 -13.23 9.66
CA THR A 4 -15.64 -12.64 9.36
C THR A 4 -14.86 -13.61 8.48
N LYS A 5 -15.17 -13.62 7.17
CA LYS A 5 -14.29 -14.24 6.19
C LYS A 5 -12.95 -13.51 6.27
N LYS A 6 -11.94 -14.16 6.87
CA LYS A 6 -10.54 -13.69 6.90
C LYS A 6 -10.19 -13.29 5.47
N LEU A 7 -9.87 -12.01 5.25
CA LEU A 7 -9.17 -11.58 4.05
C LEU A 7 -7.81 -12.26 4.07
N LYS A 8 -7.71 -13.42 3.41
CA LYS A 8 -6.44 -14.06 3.06
C LYS A 8 -5.91 -13.30 1.85
N PHE A 9 -5.00 -12.36 2.09
CA PHE A 9 -4.00 -12.06 1.07
C PHE A 9 -3.05 -13.25 1.07
N ASP A 10 -3.18 -14.11 0.07
CA ASP A 10 -2.46 -15.38 0.04
C ASP A 10 -0.94 -15.14 0.13
N ALA A 11 -0.39 -15.74 1.19
CA ALA A 11 0.98 -15.61 1.65
C ALA A 11 1.98 -16.41 0.80
N GLN A 12 1.70 -16.66 -0.48
CA GLN A 12 2.57 -17.45 -1.34
C GLN A 12 3.90 -16.75 -1.69
N PHE A 13 4.00 -15.44 -1.45
CA PHE A 13 5.29 -14.72 -1.49
C PHE A 13 6.06 -14.73 -0.16
N LEU A 14 5.54 -15.38 0.89
CA LEU A 14 5.98 -15.19 2.28
C LEU A 14 6.63 -16.41 2.94
N TYR A 15 6.93 -17.50 2.24
CA TYR A 15 7.55 -18.66 2.89
C TYR A 15 8.59 -19.37 2.01
N THR A 16 9.83 -18.87 2.05
CA THR A 16 11.02 -19.69 1.83
C THR A 16 11.91 -19.57 3.06
N HIS A 17 11.46 -20.14 4.18
CA HIS A 17 12.39 -20.61 5.20
C HIS A 17 12.96 -21.94 4.69
N GLY A 18 14.05 -21.85 3.94
CA GLY A 18 14.84 -23.02 3.55
C GLY A 18 15.55 -23.59 4.77
N GLN A 19 15.08 -24.75 5.22
CA GLN A 19 15.73 -25.61 6.20
C GLN A 19 17.13 -26.01 5.70
N TYR A 20 18.18 -25.69 6.45
CA TYR A 20 19.50 -26.24 6.21
C TYR A 20 19.61 -27.58 6.95
N LYS A 21 19.44 -28.69 6.23
CA LYS A 21 20.06 -29.97 6.60
C LYS A 21 21.36 -30.08 5.80
N ASN A 22 22.49 -29.95 6.48
CA ASN A 22 23.70 -30.78 6.30
C ASN A 22 24.89 -30.17 7.08
N CYS A 23 25.52 -31.02 7.89
CA CYS A 23 26.70 -30.73 8.70
C CYS A 23 27.99 -30.63 7.85
N PRO A 24 29.04 -29.95 8.35
CA PRO A 24 30.25 -29.64 7.58
C PRO A 24 31.29 -30.77 7.66
N ASP A 25 32.00 -31.01 6.54
CA ASP A 25 33.32 -31.67 6.58
C ASP A 25 34.39 -30.66 7.07
N ARG A 26 35.37 -31.16 7.81
CA ARG A 26 36.08 -30.46 8.89
C ARG A 26 37.50 -29.99 8.52
N ARG A 27 37.88 -29.81 7.25
CA ARG A 27 39.32 -29.78 6.90
C ARG A 27 39.89 -28.63 6.04
N ASP A 28 39.18 -27.53 5.81
CA ASP A 28 39.75 -26.45 4.96
C ASP A 28 39.64 -25.06 5.63
N PRO A 29 40.76 -24.39 6.02
CA PRO A 29 40.77 -22.97 6.38
C PRO A 29 40.87 -22.05 5.14
N PRO A 30 40.40 -20.78 5.20
CA PRO A 30 39.78 -20.07 4.06
C PRO A 30 40.69 -19.00 3.41
N PRO A 31 40.31 -18.45 2.24
CA PRO A 31 40.63 -17.07 1.91
C PRO A 31 39.39 -16.17 1.82
N SER A 32 39.58 -14.99 2.41
CA SER A 32 38.82 -13.75 2.30
C SER A 32 38.30 -13.49 0.87
N ILE A 33 37.14 -12.82 0.76
CA ILE A 33 36.46 -12.31 -0.45
C ILE A 33 35.30 -13.18 -1.00
N ALA A 34 35.19 -14.47 -0.70
CA ALA A 34 34.19 -15.33 -1.36
C ALA A 34 32.75 -15.32 -0.77
N ARG A 35 32.32 -14.26 -0.10
CA ARG A 35 30.88 -14.05 0.19
C ARG A 35 30.32 -12.90 -0.63
N ALA A 36 30.51 -12.99 -1.94
CA ALA A 36 29.56 -12.37 -2.86
C ALA A 36 28.16 -12.93 -2.52
N PRO A 37 27.16 -12.07 -2.29
CA PRO A 37 25.84 -12.52 -1.85
C PRO A 37 25.19 -13.30 -2.99
N LYS A 38 25.16 -14.64 -2.89
CA LYS A 38 24.43 -15.51 -3.81
C LYS A 38 22.92 -15.41 -3.57
N ALA A 39 22.37 -14.29 -4.04
CA ALA A 39 21.07 -14.12 -4.67
C ALA A 39 20.95 -12.65 -5.13
N THR A 40 21.89 -12.20 -5.97
CA THR A 40 21.68 -11.00 -6.79
C THR A 40 20.63 -11.31 -7.84
N TRP A 41 19.37 -11.29 -7.44
CA TRP A 41 18.36 -10.83 -8.39
C TRP A 41 18.72 -9.37 -8.65
N GLY A 42 19.31 -9.07 -9.81
CA GLY A 42 19.71 -7.73 -10.25
C GLY A 42 18.55 -6.75 -10.39
N LEU A 43 17.43 -6.97 -9.71
CA LEU A 43 16.33 -6.05 -9.65
C LEU A 43 16.79 -4.79 -8.90
N ASN A 44 16.79 -3.71 -9.67
CA ASN A 44 16.91 -2.35 -9.16
C ASN A 44 15.82 -2.14 -8.09
N PRO A 45 16.11 -1.51 -6.93
CA PRO A 45 15.09 -1.07 -5.96
C PRO A 45 13.86 -0.43 -6.62
N GLU A 46 14.07 0.28 -7.74
CA GLU A 46 13.01 0.89 -8.51
C GLU A 46 11.98 -0.11 -9.05
N ILE A 47 12.35 -1.34 -9.40
CA ILE A 47 11.39 -2.33 -9.90
C ILE A 47 10.43 -2.76 -8.78
N PHE A 48 10.93 -2.94 -7.55
CA PHE A 48 10.06 -3.24 -6.41
C PHE A 48 9.11 -2.08 -6.12
N ARG A 49 9.59 -0.85 -6.26
CA ARG A 49 8.76 0.35 -6.13
C ARG A 49 7.71 0.42 -7.23
N THR A 50 8.07 0.14 -8.48
CA THR A 50 7.13 0.08 -9.60
C THR A 50 6.07 -1.00 -9.40
N ILE A 51 6.46 -2.22 -9.02
CA ILE A 51 5.51 -3.30 -8.73
C ILE A 51 4.58 -2.91 -7.57
N TYR A 52 5.12 -2.28 -6.53
CA TYR A 52 4.31 -1.80 -5.42
C TYR A 52 3.26 -0.79 -5.88
N ILE A 53 3.68 0.29 -6.56
CA ILE A 53 2.80 1.39 -6.99
C ILE A 53 1.81 0.94 -8.08
N ALA A 54 2.26 0.14 -9.05
CA ALA A 54 1.44 -0.21 -10.21
C ALA A 54 0.52 -1.42 -9.97
N VAL A 55 0.87 -2.32 -9.05
CA VAL A 55 0.13 -3.59 -8.87
C VAL A 55 -0.45 -3.68 -7.47
N ILE A 56 0.40 -3.64 -6.44
CA ILE A 56 -0.02 -3.94 -5.07
C ILE A 56 -0.93 -2.84 -4.54
N GLU A 57 -0.54 -1.59 -4.74
CA GLU A 57 -1.26 -0.41 -4.28
C GLU A 57 -2.68 -0.35 -4.87
N PRO A 58 -2.90 -0.45 -6.20
CA PRO A 58 -4.24 -0.53 -6.79
C PRO A 58 -5.07 -1.71 -6.30
N ILE A 59 -4.49 -2.90 -6.15
CA ILE A 59 -5.21 -4.09 -5.66
C ILE A 59 -5.74 -3.86 -4.25
N VAL A 60 -4.90 -3.31 -3.36
CA VAL A 60 -5.31 -2.99 -1.99
C VAL A 60 -6.33 -1.86 -1.98
N MET A 61 -6.13 -0.83 -2.81
CA MET A 61 -6.97 0.37 -2.84
C MET A 61 -8.33 0.17 -3.48
N TYR A 62 -8.46 -0.78 -4.41
CA TYR A 62 -9.69 -1.02 -5.17
C TYR A 62 -10.93 -1.13 -4.26
N ALA A 63 -10.84 -1.92 -3.19
CA ALA A 63 -11.94 -2.12 -2.25
C ALA A 63 -11.87 -1.23 -1.00
N SER A 64 -10.92 -0.30 -0.91
CA SER A 64 -10.63 0.48 0.31
C SER A 64 -11.87 1.16 0.90
N CYS A 65 -12.77 1.65 0.05
CA CYS A 65 -14.00 2.33 0.48
C CYS A 65 -14.94 1.40 1.27
N ALA A 66 -14.95 0.10 0.98
CA ALA A 66 -15.78 -0.88 1.65
C ALA A 66 -15.19 -1.32 3.00
N TRP A 67 -13.86 -1.45 3.10
CA TRP A 67 -13.20 -2.00 4.30
C TRP A 67 -12.39 -0.98 5.10
N ALA A 68 -12.35 0.30 4.71
CA ALA A 68 -11.68 1.38 5.46
C ALA A 68 -12.10 1.47 6.94
N PRO A 69 -13.38 1.27 7.33
CA PRO A 69 -13.73 1.20 8.75
C PRO A 69 -13.04 0.03 9.47
N ALA A 70 -12.86 -1.10 8.79
CA ALA A 70 -12.15 -2.26 9.32
C ALA A 70 -10.63 -2.05 9.41
N ALA A 71 -10.05 -1.14 8.62
CA ALA A 71 -8.64 -0.76 8.71
C ALA A 71 -8.27 -0.11 10.07
N ARG A 72 -9.26 0.29 10.90
CA ARG A 72 -9.02 0.72 12.28
C ARG A 72 -8.67 -0.43 13.22
N LYS A 73 -9.04 -1.67 12.86
CA LYS A 73 -8.79 -2.86 13.68
C LYS A 73 -7.31 -3.22 13.65
N LEU A 74 -6.74 -3.48 14.82
CA LEU A 74 -5.31 -3.81 14.98
C LEU A 74 -4.87 -5.01 14.15
N GLY A 75 -5.72 -6.03 13.99
CA GLY A 75 -5.40 -7.20 13.17
C GLY A 75 -5.18 -6.85 11.70
N VAL A 76 -6.06 -6.02 11.13
CA VAL A 76 -5.98 -5.58 9.73
C VAL A 76 -4.76 -4.67 9.52
N ARG A 77 -4.49 -3.76 10.48
CA ARG A 77 -3.29 -2.92 10.44
C ARG A 77 -2.01 -3.76 10.43
N LYS A 78 -1.88 -4.72 11.35
CA LYS A 78 -0.71 -5.62 11.40
C LYS A 78 -0.52 -6.41 10.11
N THR A 79 -1.59 -6.86 9.45
CA THR A 79 -1.49 -7.54 8.16
C THR A 79 -1.00 -6.62 7.05
N LEU A 80 -1.47 -5.37 7.00
CA LEU A 80 -1.00 -4.38 6.03
C LEU A 80 0.46 -3.99 6.29
N ASP A 81 0.82 -3.77 7.55
CA ASP A 81 2.18 -3.44 7.97
C ASP A 81 3.15 -4.58 7.64
N ALA A 82 2.74 -5.84 7.81
CA ALA A 82 3.55 -7.00 7.45
C ALA A 82 3.76 -7.09 5.93
N LEU A 83 2.73 -6.84 5.13
CA LEU A 83 2.81 -6.78 3.67
C LEU A 83 3.80 -5.70 3.24
N GLN A 84 3.61 -4.45 3.71
CA GLN A 84 4.50 -3.34 3.41
C GLN A 84 5.93 -3.60 3.85
N ARG A 85 6.14 -4.13 5.06
CA ARG A 85 7.47 -4.47 5.59
C ARG A 85 8.21 -5.43 4.67
N SER A 86 7.52 -6.46 4.20
CA SER A 86 8.14 -7.49 3.35
C SER A 86 8.63 -6.92 2.02
N ILE A 87 7.93 -5.92 1.48
CA ILE A 87 8.26 -5.26 0.21
C ILE A 87 9.34 -4.22 0.44
N ALA A 88 9.23 -3.40 1.50
CA ALA A 88 10.20 -2.37 1.84
C ALA A 88 11.59 -2.94 2.15
N LEU A 89 11.66 -4.07 2.86
CA LEU A 89 12.94 -4.74 3.12
C LEU A 89 13.60 -5.24 1.82
N LYS A 90 12.81 -5.73 0.86
CA LYS A 90 13.29 -6.18 -0.45
C LYS A 90 13.76 -5.01 -1.31
N ALA A 91 13.00 -3.92 -1.34
CA ALA A 91 13.36 -2.70 -2.05
C ALA A 91 14.68 -2.11 -1.51
N CYS A 92 14.81 -1.94 -0.19
CA CYS A 92 15.99 -1.32 0.43
C CYS A 92 17.18 -2.26 0.62
N ARG A 93 17.00 -3.57 0.38
CA ARG A 93 17.98 -4.62 0.76
C ARG A 93 18.38 -4.52 2.23
N ALA A 94 17.43 -4.20 3.08
CA ALA A 94 17.64 -3.93 4.49
C ALA A 94 17.59 -5.22 5.33
N TYR A 95 18.31 -5.23 6.46
CA TYR A 95 18.26 -6.35 7.41
C TYR A 95 16.87 -6.49 8.04
N ARG A 96 16.55 -7.72 8.47
CA ARG A 96 15.28 -8.02 9.16
C ARG A 96 15.05 -7.20 10.43
N SER A 97 16.11 -6.69 11.07
CA SER A 97 16.04 -5.86 12.29
C SER A 97 15.59 -4.41 12.04
N VAL A 98 15.63 -3.93 10.80
CA VAL A 98 15.29 -2.53 10.49
C VAL A 98 13.82 -2.23 10.79
N SER A 99 13.50 -1.12 11.45
CA SER A 99 12.10 -0.76 11.77
C SER A 99 11.24 -0.60 10.51
N LEU A 100 9.91 -0.77 10.61
CA LEU A 100 9.01 -0.61 9.46
C LEU A 100 9.09 0.81 8.88
N HIS A 101 8.99 1.81 9.75
CA HIS A 101 9.01 3.22 9.33
C HIS A 101 10.33 3.58 8.64
N SER A 102 11.46 3.15 9.19
CA SER A 102 12.76 3.37 8.56
C SER A 102 12.84 2.69 7.19
N ALA A 103 12.38 1.44 7.08
CA ALA A 103 12.38 0.71 5.81
C ALA A 103 11.52 1.40 4.74
N LEU A 104 10.34 1.93 5.11
CA LEU A 104 9.45 2.65 4.21
C LEU A 104 10.05 3.97 3.71
N ILE A 105 10.70 4.73 4.61
CA ILE A 105 11.39 5.98 4.26
C ILE A 105 12.51 5.72 3.25
N LEU A 106 13.35 4.71 3.52
CA LEU A 106 14.42 4.31 2.60
C LEU A 106 13.87 3.80 1.26
N ALA A 107 12.70 3.15 1.28
CA ALA A 107 12.05 2.63 0.08
C ALA A 107 11.28 3.70 -0.71
N ARG A 108 11.15 4.91 -0.15
CA ARG A 108 10.30 6.00 -0.68
C ARG A 108 8.86 5.52 -0.92
N LEU A 109 8.31 4.78 0.04
CA LEU A 109 6.95 4.24 0.00
C LEU A 109 6.05 4.89 1.05
N LEU A 110 4.82 5.20 0.67
CA LEU A 110 3.82 5.78 1.56
C LEU A 110 3.13 4.67 2.39
N PRO A 111 2.89 4.87 3.70
CA PRO A 111 2.18 3.88 4.52
C PRO A 111 0.75 3.62 4.05
N LEU A 112 0.37 2.35 3.85
CA LEU A 112 -0.94 1.94 3.32
C LEU A 112 -2.09 2.40 4.20
N ASN A 113 -1.89 2.41 5.53
CA ASN A 113 -2.91 2.85 6.48
C ASN A 113 -3.33 4.31 6.27
N ILE A 114 -2.41 5.16 5.80
CA ILE A 114 -2.69 6.57 5.49
C ILE A 114 -3.45 6.65 4.18
N GLN A 115 -2.95 5.98 3.13
CA GLN A 115 -3.57 6.04 1.81
C GLN A 115 -4.98 5.47 1.78
N VAL A 116 -5.23 4.34 2.45
CA VAL A 116 -6.58 3.73 2.54
C VAL A 116 -7.58 4.71 3.17
N ARG A 117 -7.14 5.49 4.16
CA ARG A 117 -7.98 6.50 4.80
C ARG A 117 -8.24 7.67 3.86
N GLU A 118 -7.23 8.13 3.12
CA GLU A 118 -7.37 9.21 2.14
C GLU A 118 -8.30 8.83 1.00
N VAL A 119 -8.10 7.67 0.38
CA VAL A 119 -8.94 7.18 -0.73
C VAL A 119 -10.39 7.00 -0.28
N ALA A 120 -10.61 6.44 0.92
CA ALA A 120 -11.96 6.27 1.45
C ALA A 120 -12.64 7.61 1.78
N LYS A 121 -11.90 8.59 2.30
CA LYS A 121 -12.41 9.96 2.50
C LYS A 121 -12.77 10.62 1.17
N LEU A 122 -11.85 10.58 0.20
CA LEU A 122 -12.05 11.15 -1.13
C LEU A 122 -13.27 10.54 -1.83
N TYR A 123 -13.49 9.23 -1.68
CA TYR A 123 -14.69 8.57 -2.20
C TYR A 123 -15.99 9.08 -1.57
N LYS A 124 -16.00 9.32 -0.25
CA LYS A 124 -17.17 9.88 0.43
C LYS A 124 -17.45 11.32 0.03
N VAL A 125 -16.40 12.14 -0.12
CA VAL A 125 -16.49 13.52 -0.61
C VAL A 125 -17.06 13.54 -2.03
N LYS A 126 -16.54 12.71 -2.94
CA LYS A 126 -17.08 12.56 -4.31
C LYS A 126 -18.53 12.10 -4.36
N ARG A 127 -19.00 11.40 -3.31
CA ARG A 127 -20.39 10.93 -3.18
C ARG A 127 -21.30 11.94 -2.44
N GLY A 128 -20.80 13.11 -2.07
CA GLY A 128 -21.55 14.16 -1.38
C GLY A 128 -21.90 13.84 0.08
N LYS A 129 -21.23 12.86 0.72
CA LYS A 129 -21.60 12.36 2.06
C LYS A 129 -20.84 12.98 3.23
N GLU A 130 -19.76 13.71 2.98
CA GLU A 130 -18.81 14.14 4.03
C GLU A 130 -18.20 15.52 3.72
N LEU A 131 -18.89 16.35 2.91
CA LEU A 131 -18.41 17.68 2.51
C LEU A 131 -18.49 18.70 3.67
N GLU A 132 -19.40 18.48 4.61
CA GLU A 132 -19.72 19.40 5.71
C GLU A 132 -18.60 19.53 6.76
N ASP A 133 -17.82 18.47 7.00
CA ASP A 133 -16.87 18.41 8.14
C ASP A 133 -15.41 18.80 7.79
N ILE A 134 -15.03 18.85 6.50
CA ILE A 134 -13.63 19.05 6.06
C ILE A 134 -13.39 20.47 5.52
N PHE A 135 -14.43 21.12 5.00
CA PHE A 135 -14.34 22.41 4.29
C PHE A 135 -15.45 23.37 4.74
N ALA A 136 -15.56 23.64 6.05
CA ALA A 136 -16.46 24.70 6.52
C ALA A 136 -16.11 26.08 5.93
N ASP A 137 -14.85 26.27 5.47
CA ASP A 137 -14.33 27.58 5.08
C ASP A 137 -14.05 27.75 3.57
N GLN A 138 -14.21 26.71 2.73
CA GLN A 138 -13.91 26.80 1.30
C GLN A 138 -15.07 26.26 0.47
N GLU A 139 -15.83 27.16 -0.15
CA GLU A 139 -16.82 26.80 -1.16
C GLU A 139 -16.12 26.16 -2.35
N LEU A 140 -16.25 24.83 -2.47
CA LEU A 140 -15.89 24.11 -3.68
C LEU A 140 -17.06 24.22 -4.66
N GLU A 141 -16.78 24.46 -5.94
CA GLU A 141 -17.80 24.46 -7.00
C GLU A 141 -18.60 23.15 -6.95
N ARG A 142 -19.83 23.25 -6.45
CA ARG A 142 -20.75 22.14 -6.32
C ARG A 142 -21.25 21.78 -7.71
N LEU A 143 -21.45 20.48 -7.97
CA LEU A 143 -22.02 20.02 -9.22
C LEU A 143 -23.45 20.60 -9.32
N VAL A 144 -23.64 21.59 -10.20
CA VAL A 144 -24.92 22.27 -10.41
C VAL A 144 -25.81 21.32 -11.20
N ASP A 145 -27.06 21.17 -10.75
CA ASP A 145 -28.04 20.38 -11.48
C ASP A 145 -28.31 21.03 -12.84
N LEU A 146 -28.20 20.25 -13.92
CA LEU A 146 -28.40 20.71 -15.30
C LEU A 146 -29.78 21.35 -15.49
N GLN A 147 -30.76 20.90 -14.70
CA GLN A 147 -32.13 21.42 -14.72
C GLN A 147 -32.26 22.81 -14.05
N THR A 148 -31.31 23.19 -13.20
CA THR A 148 -31.32 24.48 -12.48
C THR A 148 -30.43 25.54 -13.12
N LEU A 149 -29.66 25.18 -14.15
CA LEU A 149 -28.82 26.13 -14.87
C LEU A 149 -29.69 27.11 -15.68
N PRO A 150 -29.41 28.42 -15.63
CA PRO A 150 -30.05 29.38 -16.52
C PRO A 150 -29.88 28.94 -17.97
N PRO A 151 -30.92 29.07 -18.83
CA PRO A 151 -30.78 28.78 -20.25
C PRO A 151 -29.64 29.62 -20.82
N HIS A 152 -28.79 28.99 -21.63
CA HIS A 152 -27.62 29.64 -22.21
C HIS A 152 -28.05 30.94 -22.94
N PRO A 153 -27.34 32.06 -22.77
CA PRO A 153 -27.78 33.39 -23.22
C PRO A 153 -28.02 33.52 -24.74
N ALA A 154 -27.56 32.54 -25.53
CA ALA A 154 -27.87 32.43 -26.95
C ALA A 154 -29.33 32.04 -27.25
N HIS A 155 -30.06 31.49 -26.28
CA HIS A 155 -31.45 31.06 -26.45
C HIS A 155 -32.46 32.10 -25.92
N THR A 156 -31.99 33.20 -25.32
CA THR A 156 -32.82 34.23 -24.69
C THR A 156 -32.93 35.53 -25.48
N SER A 157 -32.37 35.61 -26.69
CA SER A 157 -32.45 36.78 -27.57
C SER A 157 -33.42 36.53 -28.73
N CYS A 158 -34.72 36.66 -28.45
CA CYS A 158 -35.79 36.91 -29.41
C CYS A 158 -36.87 37.76 -28.73
#